data_AF-A0A5C5SV19-F1
#
_entry.id   AF-A0A5C5SV19-F1
#
_cell.length_a   1.000
_cell.length_b   1.000
_cell.length_c   1.000
_cell.angle_alpha   90.00
_cell.angle_beta   90.00
_cell.angle_gamma   90.00
#
_symmetry.space_group_name_H-M   'P 1'
#
loop_
_entity.id
_entity.type
_entity.pdbx_description
1 polymer ?
#
loop_
_entity_poly.entity_id
_entity_poly.type
_entity_poly.pdbx_seq_one_letter_code
_entity_poly.pdbx_strand_id
1 'polypeptide(L)'
;MGNTYNHLEEYIRQLLNNISIFHPHQLNIETVSSRLGLTVHYIPHDAMYVDGNIFLDIRQSDSKQWEDFGHELCHARWHAGDQALISVMMREFQEWKADNFAQNLCIPSFMLNNINLPAYERDAVWMIMEKFAVERKFAEKRLEQYIRNWMAQ
;
A
#
# COMPACT_ATOMS: atom_id res chain seq x y z
N MET A 1 4.11 -26.10 -3.49
CA MET A 1 3.34 -25.49 -4.60
C MET A 1 3.55 -23.99 -4.49
N GLY A 2 4.06 -23.33 -5.54
CA GLY A 2 4.33 -21.88 -5.46
C GLY A 2 3.03 -21.10 -5.48
N ASN A 3 2.84 -20.15 -4.56
CA ASN A 3 1.71 -19.22 -4.61
C ASN A 3 1.76 -18.45 -5.93
N THR A 4 0.69 -18.51 -6.71
CA THR A 4 0.58 -17.75 -7.96
C THR A 4 0.07 -16.36 -7.61
N TYR A 5 0.88 -15.32 -7.87
CA TYR A 5 0.46 -13.95 -7.63
C TYR A 5 -0.52 -13.49 -8.71
N ASN A 6 -1.53 -12.72 -8.32
CA ASN A 6 -2.31 -11.96 -9.30
C ASN A 6 -1.45 -10.82 -9.90
N HIS A 7 -1.94 -10.18 -10.97
CA HIS A 7 -1.18 -9.14 -11.67
C HIS A 7 -0.74 -7.96 -10.78
N LEU A 8 -1.56 -7.53 -9.81
CA LEU A 8 -1.21 -6.45 -8.89
C LEU A 8 -0.16 -6.91 -7.88
N GLU A 9 -0.33 -8.10 -7.28
CA GLU A 9 0.62 -8.67 -6.34
C GLU A 9 2.01 -8.87 -6.98
N GLU A 10 2.03 -9.34 -8.23
CA GLU A 10 3.26 -9.51 -9.00
C GLU A 10 3.89 -8.15 -9.36
N TYR A 11 3.08 -7.16 -9.74
CA TYR A 11 3.56 -5.80 -9.96
C TYR A 11 4.23 -5.22 -8.70
N ILE A 12 3.57 -5.33 -7.54
CA ILE A 12 4.12 -4.83 -6.27
C ILE A 12 5.41 -5.56 -5.90
N ARG A 13 5.46 -6.89 -6.07
CA ARG A 13 6.67 -7.67 -5.85
C ARG A 13 7.82 -7.18 -6.71
N GLN A 14 7.59 -6.97 -8.01
CA GLN A 14 8.61 -6.46 -8.92
C GLN A 14 9.03 -5.03 -8.55
N LEU A 15 8.06 -4.15 -8.26
CA LEU A 15 8.30 -2.78 -7.84
C LEU A 15 9.25 -2.73 -6.64
N LEU A 16 8.92 -3.44 -5.56
CA LEU A 16 9.69 -3.43 -4.32
C LEU A 16 11.06 -4.09 -4.49
N ASN A 17 11.13 -5.22 -5.19
CA ASN A 17 12.40 -5.90 -5.45
C ASN A 17 13.36 -5.04 -6.31
N ASN A 18 12.84 -4.31 -7.30
CA ASN A 18 13.65 -3.42 -8.15
C ASN A 18 14.26 -2.26 -7.35
N ILE A 19 13.61 -1.85 -6.26
CA ILE A 19 14.19 -0.91 -5.29
C ILE A 19 14.81 -1.61 -4.08
N SER A 20 15.21 -2.88 -4.20
CA SER A 20 15.93 -3.63 -3.15
C SER A 20 15.20 -3.72 -1.80
N ILE A 21 13.87 -3.77 -1.82
CA ILE A 21 13.01 -3.97 -0.64
C ILE A 21 12.48 -5.40 -0.68
N PHE A 22 12.89 -6.20 0.30
CA PHE A 22 12.59 -7.63 0.38
C PHE A 22 11.90 -8.04 1.68
N HIS A 23 11.95 -7.20 2.71
CA HIS A 23 11.47 -7.52 4.05
C HIS A 23 10.61 -6.41 4.66
N PRO A 24 9.66 -6.74 5.57
CA PRO A 24 8.72 -5.76 6.13
C PRO A 24 9.38 -4.56 6.82
N HIS A 25 10.48 -4.77 7.56
CA HIS A 25 11.18 -3.70 8.27
C HIS A 25 11.80 -2.63 7.35
N GLN A 26 11.85 -2.88 6.04
CA GLN A 26 12.33 -1.93 5.03
C GLN A 26 11.19 -1.09 4.43
N LEU A 27 9.93 -1.41 4.76
CA LEU A 27 8.75 -0.67 4.31
C LEU A 27 8.53 0.54 5.22
N ASN A 28 8.89 1.71 4.71
CA ASN A 28 8.56 3.00 5.28
C ASN A 28 8.64 4.07 4.18
N ILE A 29 8.06 5.23 4.47
CA ILE A 29 7.93 6.35 3.54
C ILE A 29 9.32 6.77 3.04
N GLU A 30 10.29 6.94 3.93
CA GLU A 30 11.63 7.45 3.63
C GLU A 30 12.37 6.53 2.68
N THR A 31 12.36 5.23 2.96
CA THR A 31 13.06 4.22 2.15
C THR A 31 12.45 4.10 0.77
N VAL A 32 11.11 4.03 0.70
CA VAL A 32 10.42 3.84 -0.60
C VAL A 32 10.51 5.11 -1.44
N SER A 33 10.26 6.28 -0.87
CA SER A 33 10.32 7.56 -1.59
C SER A 33 11.74 7.86 -2.10
N SER A 34 12.76 7.70 -1.26
CA SER A 34 14.16 7.92 -1.63
C SER A 34 14.58 7.04 -2.82
N ARG A 35 14.27 5.74 -2.76
CA ARG A 35 14.68 4.80 -3.82
C ARG A 35 13.87 4.95 -5.11
N LEU A 36 12.70 5.58 -5.02
CA LEU A 36 11.88 5.93 -6.18
C LEU A 36 12.15 7.33 -6.74
N GLY A 37 13.01 8.13 -6.08
CA GLY A 37 13.25 9.52 -6.47
C GLY A 37 12.03 10.41 -6.29
N LEU A 38 11.17 10.11 -5.31
CA LEU A 38 9.97 10.88 -4.99
C LEU A 38 10.26 11.90 -3.90
N THR A 39 9.59 13.05 -3.99
CA THR A 39 9.61 14.07 -2.93
C THR A 39 8.31 13.98 -2.14
N VAL A 40 8.45 13.89 -0.81
CA VAL A 40 7.34 13.80 0.14
C VAL A 40 7.37 15.03 1.05
N HIS A 41 6.22 15.68 1.20
CA HIS A 41 6.03 16.83 2.08
C HIS A 41 4.98 16.51 3.14
N TYR A 42 5.09 17.11 4.31
CA TYR A 42 4.16 16.94 5.42
C TYR A 42 3.48 18.27 5.72
N ILE A 43 2.17 18.33 5.56
CA ILE A 43 1.36 19.55 5.73
C ILE A 43 0.09 19.23 6.51
N PRO A 44 -0.56 20.20 7.20
CA PRO A 44 -1.79 19.95 7.96
C PRO A 44 -3.03 19.94 7.04
N HIS A 45 -3.02 19.09 6.02
CA HIS A 45 -4.07 18.92 5.01
C HIS A 45 -4.13 17.45 4.60
N ASP A 46 -5.30 17.01 4.11
CA ASP A 46 -5.50 15.67 3.55
C ASP A 46 -4.42 15.35 2.49
N ALA A 47 -4.03 14.08 2.45
CA ALA A 47 -3.00 13.60 1.56
C ALA A 47 -3.39 13.79 0.08
N MET A 48 -2.38 14.07 -0.75
CA MET A 48 -2.58 14.28 -2.19
C MET A 48 -1.28 14.13 -2.97
N TYR A 49 -1.41 13.76 -4.24
CA TYR A 49 -0.36 13.80 -5.24
C TYR A 49 -0.61 14.95 -6.22
N VAL A 50 0.33 15.90 -6.29
CA VAL A 50 0.23 17.09 -7.16
C VAL A 50 1.61 17.41 -7.74
N ASP A 51 1.68 17.63 -9.06
CA ASP A 51 2.89 18.07 -9.77
C ASP A 51 4.16 17.27 -9.43
N GLY A 52 4.04 15.94 -9.35
CA GLY A 52 5.18 15.05 -9.06
C GLY A 52 5.58 14.97 -7.58
N ASN A 53 4.82 15.59 -6.68
CA ASN A 53 5.07 15.61 -5.25
C ASN A 53 3.94 14.90 -4.49
N ILE A 54 4.31 14.16 -3.45
CA ILE A 54 3.36 13.57 -2.50
C ILE A 54 3.28 14.47 -1.28
N PHE A 55 2.07 14.80 -0.86
CA PHE A 55 1.78 15.52 0.38
C PHE A 55 1.04 14.59 1.33
N LEU A 56 1.49 14.51 2.58
CA LEU A 56 0.90 13.70 3.63
C LEU A 56 0.42 14.59 4.78
N ASP A 57 -0.66 14.18 5.44
CA ASP A 57 -1.22 14.92 6.57
C ASP A 57 -0.37 14.73 7.83
N ILE A 58 0.35 15.78 8.22
CA ILE A 58 1.22 15.80 9.41
C ILE A 58 0.46 15.57 10.72
N ARG A 59 -0.87 15.69 10.73
CA ARG A 59 -1.71 15.50 11.92
C ARG A 59 -2.05 14.02 12.17
N GLN A 60 -1.83 13.16 11.19
CA GLN A 60 -2.15 11.73 11.26
C GLN A 60 -1.04 10.93 11.94
N SER A 61 -1.36 9.70 12.35
CA SER A 61 -0.39 8.75 12.87
C SER A 61 0.61 8.33 11.79
N ASP A 62 1.81 7.90 12.18
CA ASP A 62 2.82 7.38 11.24
C ASP A 62 2.27 6.21 10.40
N SER A 63 1.47 5.33 11.04
CA SER A 63 0.79 4.23 10.34
C SER A 63 -0.16 4.73 9.27
N LYS A 64 -0.97 5.75 9.60
CA LYS A 64 -1.91 6.32 8.65
C LYS A 64 -1.20 7.05 7.51
N GLN A 65 -0.12 7.79 7.81
CA GLN A 65 0.71 8.41 6.79
C GLN A 65 1.36 7.39 5.85
N TRP A 66 1.75 6.22 6.36
CA TRP A 66 2.27 5.13 5.53
C TRP A 66 1.21 4.56 4.58
N GLU A 67 -0.02 4.36 5.07
CA GLU A 67 -1.16 3.94 4.25
C GLU A 67 -1.50 4.96 3.16
N ASP A 68 -1.54 6.24 3.54
CA ASP A 68 -1.83 7.36 2.62
C ASP A 68 -0.71 7.50 1.58
N PHE A 69 0.56 7.36 1.97
CA PHE A 69 1.67 7.30 1.03
C PHE A 69 1.48 6.17 0.00
N GLY A 70 1.03 5.00 0.43
CA GLY A 70 0.74 3.89 -0.47
C GLY A 70 -0.36 4.22 -1.48
N HIS A 71 -1.40 4.94 -1.04
CA HIS A 71 -2.47 5.40 -1.91
C HIS A 71 -1.96 6.45 -2.92
N GLU A 72 -1.27 7.49 -2.46
CA GLU A 72 -0.72 8.55 -3.32
C GLU A 72 0.35 8.04 -4.29
N LEU A 73 1.10 7.00 -3.91
CA LEU A 73 2.04 6.35 -4.82
C LEU A 73 1.33 5.70 -6.02
N CYS A 74 0.10 5.19 -5.83
CA CYS A 74 -0.69 4.69 -6.96
C CYS A 74 -1.00 5.83 -7.94
N HIS A 75 -1.46 6.97 -7.43
CA HIS A 75 -1.71 8.16 -8.25
C HIS A 75 -0.45 8.56 -9.01
N ALA A 76 0.69 8.67 -8.32
CA ALA A 76 1.97 9.02 -8.93
C ALA A 76 2.41 8.06 -10.05
N ARG A 77 2.09 6.77 -9.95
CA ARG A 77 2.56 5.74 -10.88
C ARG A 77 1.60 5.45 -12.02
N TRP A 78 0.30 5.45 -11.76
CA TRP A 78 -0.71 4.89 -12.66
C TRP A 78 -1.67 5.92 -13.21
N HIS A 79 -1.69 7.13 -12.65
CA HIS A 79 -2.64 8.16 -13.01
C HIS A 79 -1.90 9.44 -13.39
N ALA A 80 -2.09 9.85 -14.64
CA ALA A 80 -1.63 11.14 -15.15
C ALA A 80 -2.87 11.93 -15.59
N GLY A 81 -3.04 13.15 -15.07
CA GLY A 81 -4.13 14.04 -15.43
C GLY A 81 -4.83 14.65 -14.22
N ASP A 82 -5.51 15.76 -14.45
CA ASP A 82 -6.30 16.46 -13.44
C ASP A 82 -7.62 15.69 -13.19
N GLN A 83 -7.78 15.17 -11.96
CA GLN A 83 -9.00 14.47 -11.55
C GLN A 83 -10.26 15.35 -11.64
N ALA A 84 -10.13 16.68 -11.64
CA ALA A 84 -11.25 17.60 -11.83
C ALA A 84 -11.77 17.60 -13.28
N LEU A 85 -10.97 17.12 -14.24
CA LEU A 85 -11.31 17.08 -15.66
C LEU A 85 -11.87 15.73 -16.13
N ILE A 86 -11.86 14.70 -15.28
CA ILE A 86 -12.42 13.36 -15.59
C ILE A 86 -13.82 13.18 -15.00
N SER A 87 -14.57 12.21 -15.54
CA SER A 87 -15.92 11.92 -15.02
C SER A 87 -15.87 11.39 -13.59
N VAL A 88 -16.94 11.62 -12.82
CA VAL A 88 -17.07 11.15 -11.42
C VAL A 88 -16.83 9.64 -11.32
N MET A 89 -17.40 8.86 -12.23
CA MET A 89 -17.23 7.41 -12.26
C MET A 89 -15.78 6.98 -12.52
N MET A 90 -15.06 7.72 -13.38
CA MET A 90 -13.63 7.44 -13.61
C MET A 90 -12.79 7.78 -12.38
N ARG A 91 -13.11 8.89 -11.68
CA ARG A 91 -12.45 9.26 -10.43
C ARG A 91 -12.66 8.20 -9.35
N GLU A 92 -13.90 7.79 -9.10
CA GLU A 92 -14.23 6.72 -8.14
C GLU A 92 -13.49 5.41 -8.45
N PHE A 93 -13.35 5.07 -9.73
CA PHE A 93 -12.58 3.90 -10.15
C PHE A 93 -11.07 4.04 -9.89
N GLN A 94 -10.50 5.23 -10.06
CA GLN A 94 -9.09 5.51 -9.71
C GLN A 94 -8.88 5.39 -8.20
N GLU A 95 -9.75 5.99 -7.39
CA GLU A 95 -9.69 5.88 -5.92
C GLU A 95 -9.76 4.42 -5.45
N TRP A 96 -10.68 3.63 -6.01
CA TRP A 96 -10.74 2.20 -5.70
C TRP A 96 -9.46 1.44 -6.06
N LYS A 97 -8.83 1.80 -7.19
CA LYS A 97 -7.53 1.22 -7.58
C LYS A 97 -6.42 1.64 -6.62
N ALA A 98 -6.37 2.90 -6.23
CA ALA A 98 -5.38 3.43 -5.31
C ALA A 98 -5.50 2.77 -3.93
N ASP A 99 -6.71 2.58 -3.42
CA ASP A 99 -6.97 1.83 -2.19
C ASP A 99 -6.46 0.38 -2.27
N ASN A 100 -6.74 -0.31 -3.37
CA ASN A 100 -6.31 -1.69 -3.54
C ASN A 100 -4.78 -1.80 -3.73
N PHE A 101 -4.19 -0.83 -4.42
CA PHE A 101 -2.74 -0.70 -4.56
C PHE A 101 -2.08 -0.50 -3.20
N ALA A 102 -2.57 0.45 -2.39
CA ALA A 102 -2.06 0.75 -1.06
C ALA A 102 -2.04 -0.50 -0.18
N GLN A 103 -3.12 -1.28 -0.18
CA GLN A 103 -3.22 -2.55 0.56
C GLN A 103 -2.10 -3.53 0.19
N ASN A 104 -1.82 -3.67 -1.10
CA ASN A 104 -0.79 -4.59 -1.58
C ASN A 104 0.62 -4.02 -1.41
N LEU A 105 0.82 -2.71 -1.52
CA LEU A 105 2.12 -2.08 -1.29
C LEU A 105 2.51 -2.11 0.19
N CYS A 106 1.61 -1.70 1.08
CA CYS A 106 1.88 -1.58 2.51
C CYS A 106 2.00 -2.94 3.17
N ILE A 107 1.31 -3.97 2.63
CA ILE A 107 1.36 -5.34 3.13
C ILE A 107 1.50 -6.33 1.95
N PRO A 108 2.71 -6.48 1.38
CA PRO A 108 2.91 -7.29 0.18
C PRO A 108 2.66 -8.78 0.39
N SER A 109 1.92 -9.43 -0.53
CA SER A 109 1.61 -10.87 -0.45
C SER A 109 2.88 -11.72 -0.36
N PHE A 110 3.94 -11.37 -1.10
CA PHE A 110 5.19 -12.11 -1.05
C PHE A 110 5.90 -12.03 0.31
N MET A 111 5.66 -10.97 1.09
CA MET A 111 6.16 -10.87 2.46
C MET A 111 5.28 -11.63 3.44
N LEU A 112 3.94 -11.55 3.28
CA LEU A 112 3.00 -12.36 4.06
C LEU A 112 3.23 -13.87 3.90
N ASN A 113 3.55 -14.32 2.69
CA ASN A 113 3.89 -15.72 2.40
C ASN A 113 5.09 -16.24 3.24
N ASN A 114 5.95 -15.34 3.71
CA ASN A 114 7.13 -15.65 4.50
C ASN A 114 6.91 -15.45 6.02
N ILE A 115 5.67 -15.19 6.44
CA ILE A 115 5.28 -15.02 7.84
C ILE A 115 4.36 -16.17 8.24
N ASN A 116 4.64 -16.80 9.38
CA ASN A 116 3.73 -17.78 9.97
C ASN A 116 2.60 -17.05 10.72
N LEU A 117 1.52 -16.74 10.01
CA LEU A 117 0.37 -16.07 10.60
C LEU A 117 -0.33 -16.97 11.63
N PRO A 118 -0.70 -16.44 12.81
CA PRO A 118 -1.53 -17.15 13.78
C PRO A 118 -2.86 -17.63 13.19
N ALA A 119 -3.37 -18.74 13.68
CA ALA A 119 -4.66 -19.27 13.26
C ALA A 119 -5.85 -18.40 13.70
N TYR A 120 -5.70 -17.68 14.83
CA TYR A 120 -6.73 -16.77 15.31
C TYR A 120 -6.62 -15.43 14.60
N GLU A 121 -7.71 -15.02 13.95
CA GLU A 121 -7.78 -13.80 13.14
C GLU A 121 -7.31 -12.56 13.90
N ARG A 122 -7.76 -12.38 15.14
CA ARG A 122 -7.35 -11.26 16.00
C ARG A 122 -5.83 -11.17 16.15
N ASP A 123 -5.18 -12.31 16.38
CA ASP A 123 -3.74 -12.35 16.62
C ASP A 123 -2.97 -12.19 15.29
N ALA A 124 -3.53 -12.67 14.17
CA ALA A 124 -3.00 -12.44 12.84
C ALA A 124 -3.07 -10.95 12.44
N VAL A 125 -4.22 -10.29 12.69
CA VAL A 125 -4.37 -8.85 12.47
C VAL A 125 -3.36 -8.08 13.30
N TRP A 126 -3.23 -8.40 14.60
CA TRP A 126 -2.25 -7.75 15.46
C TRP A 126 -0.81 -7.94 14.95
N MET A 127 -0.45 -9.16 14.53
CA MET A 127 0.87 -9.41 13.93
C MET A 127 1.10 -8.60 12.64
N ILE A 128 0.08 -8.45 11.79
CA ILE A 128 0.17 -7.65 10.56
C ILE A 128 0.38 -6.17 10.90
N MET A 129 -0.39 -5.63 11.85
CA MET A 129 -0.22 -4.24 12.31
C MET A 129 1.22 -3.98 12.74
N GLU A 130 1.76 -4.84 13.61
CA GLU A 130 3.12 -4.69 14.15
C GLU A 130 4.21 -4.86 13.08
N LYS A 131 4.02 -5.81 12.14
CA LYS A 131 5.03 -6.12 11.11
C LYS A 131 5.11 -5.07 10.00
N PHE A 132 3.98 -4.47 9.66
CA PHE A 132 3.85 -3.58 8.51
C PHE A 132 3.53 -2.13 8.89
N ALA A 133 3.46 -1.83 10.20
CA ALA A 133 3.20 -0.51 10.76
C ALA A 133 1.92 0.14 10.21
N VAL A 134 0.82 -0.63 10.14
CA VAL A 134 -0.49 -0.16 9.65
C VAL A 134 -1.54 -0.15 10.76
N GLU A 135 -2.63 0.58 10.53
CA GLU A 135 -3.79 0.59 11.42
C GLU A 135 -4.59 -0.71 11.33
N ARG A 136 -5.35 -0.97 12.40
CA ARG A 136 -6.12 -2.21 12.58
C ARG A 136 -7.07 -2.50 11.41
N LYS A 137 -7.85 -1.50 10.98
CA LYS A 137 -8.82 -1.67 9.89
C LYS A 137 -8.13 -1.99 8.56
N PHE A 138 -6.95 -1.41 8.34
CA PHE A 138 -6.16 -1.65 7.15
C PHE A 138 -5.63 -3.09 7.14
N ALA A 139 -5.09 -3.55 8.28
CA ALA A 139 -4.64 -4.93 8.46
C ALA A 139 -5.79 -5.97 8.30
N GLU A 140 -6.97 -5.70 8.87
CA GLU A 140 -8.16 -6.55 8.71
C GLU A 140 -8.55 -6.70 7.23
N LYS A 141 -8.73 -5.58 6.53
CA LYS A 141 -9.06 -5.57 5.10
C LYS A 141 -8.02 -6.35 4.30
N ARG A 142 -6.73 -6.19 4.61
CA ARG A 142 -5.68 -6.91 3.92
C ARG A 142 -5.73 -8.42 4.14
N LEU A 143 -5.92 -8.84 5.39
CA LEU A 143 -5.98 -10.26 5.75
C LEU A 143 -7.13 -10.95 5.02
N GLU A 144 -8.30 -10.32 4.97
CA GLU A 144 -9.45 -10.79 4.19
C GLU A 144 -9.11 -10.93 2.69
N GLN A 145 -8.46 -9.92 2.10
CA GLN A 145 -8.02 -9.97 0.70
C GLN A 145 -7.02 -11.11 0.46
N TYR A 146 -6.05 -11.29 1.36
CA TYR A 146 -5.02 -12.31 1.27
C TYR A 146 -5.63 -13.72 1.31
N ILE A 147 -6.51 -13.99 2.28
CA ILE A 147 -7.19 -15.28 2.42
C ILE A 147 -8.07 -15.55 1.19
N ARG A 148 -8.83 -14.56 0.72
CA ARG A 148 -9.69 -14.71 -0.46
C ARG A 148 -8.87 -15.05 -1.72
N ASN A 149 -7.74 -14.38 -1.94
CA ASN A 149 -6.87 -14.65 -3.08
C ASN A 149 -6.22 -16.02 -3.00
N TRP A 150 -5.91 -16.50 -1.78
CA TRP A 150 -5.36 -17.83 -1.57
C TRP A 150 -6.38 -18.94 -1.84
N MET A 151 -7.66 -18.74 -1.45
CA MET A 151 -8.74 -19.69 -1.75
C MET A 151 -9.15 -19.73 -3.22
N ALA A 152 -8.79 -18.72 -4.01
CA ALA A 152 -9.13 -18.62 -5.43
C ALA A 152 -8.09 -19.29 -6.36
N GLN A 153 -7.03 -19.87 -5.81
CA GLN A 153 -5.96 -20.59 -6.51
C GLN A 153 -6.17 -22.10 -6.47
#